data_AF-A0A431TIV0-F1
#
_entry.id   AF-A0A431TIV0-F1
#
_cell.length_a   1.000
_cell.length_b   1.000
_cell.length_c   1.000
_cell.angle_alpha   90.00
_cell.angle_beta   90.00
_cell.angle_gamma   90.00
#
_symmetry.space_group_name_H-M   'P 1'
#
loop_
_entity.id
_entity.type
_entity.pdbx_description
1 polymer ?
#
loop_
_entity_poly.entity_id
_entity_poly.type
_entity_poly.pdbx_seq_one_letter_code
_entity_poly.pdbx_strand_id
1 'polypeptide(L)'
;MLGADIVRVVRDAAVKKFDAVVLGCFYDPVLVEAREISGETVVVAPCQASFEVAANLAQKVSVIVGRRKWVPRIESRVREYGHGHLLASCRALQLGVEDFQRDREETARRMIEQGRRAIEEDGAEALILGCTLEFGFYRQLQDVLGVPVIDSALAAFKRAEALADTRQRFGWKPSRVGGCEPPPEEEELLAWKVFDPDDVPVASPFHA
;
A
#
# COMPACT_ATOMS: atom_id res chain seq x y z
N MET A 1 3.67 6.29 17.50
CA MET A 1 4.59 7.12 16.70
C MET A 1 4.23 7.03 15.23
N LEU A 2 4.55 5.97 14.48
CA LEU A 2 4.25 5.88 13.02
C LEU A 2 2.80 6.14 12.59
N GLY A 3 1.80 5.69 13.35
CA GLY A 3 0.38 5.88 12.98
C GLY A 3 -0.08 7.34 13.05
N ALA A 4 0.38 8.09 14.05
CA ALA A 4 0.00 9.50 14.22
C ALA A 4 0.55 10.35 13.07
N ASP A 5 1.79 10.09 12.65
CA ASP A 5 2.43 10.82 11.55
C ASP A 5 1.68 10.61 10.22
N ILE A 6 1.26 9.38 9.93
CA ILE A 6 0.46 9.07 8.72
C ILE A 6 -0.85 9.86 8.73
N VAL A 7 -1.59 9.81 9.84
CA VAL A 7 -2.89 10.48 9.99
C VAL A 7 -2.73 12.01 9.90
N ARG A 8 -1.64 12.58 10.44
CA ARG A 8 -1.27 14.00 10.28
C ARG A 8 -1.02 14.37 8.82
N VAL A 9 -0.21 13.61 8.09
CA VAL A 9 0.09 13.85 6.67
C VAL A 9 -1.19 13.80 5.82
N VAL A 10 -2.07 12.83 6.09
CA VAL A 10 -3.32 12.71 5.35
C VAL A 10 -4.26 13.89 5.63
N ARG A 11 -4.31 14.38 6.89
CA ARG A 11 -5.08 15.57 7.23
C ARG A 11 -4.52 16.82 6.55
N ASP A 12 -3.20 17.01 6.53
CA ASP A 12 -2.56 18.12 5.81
C ASP A 12 -2.86 18.08 4.30
N ALA A 13 -2.80 16.88 3.69
CA ALA A 13 -3.19 16.69 2.30
C ALA A 13 -4.66 17.07 2.04
N ALA A 14 -5.56 16.76 2.98
CA ALA A 14 -6.97 17.15 2.90
C ALA A 14 -7.16 18.67 2.99
N VAL A 15 -6.47 19.34 3.92
CA VAL A 15 -6.48 20.80 4.07
C VAL A 15 -5.95 21.49 2.81
N LYS A 16 -4.89 20.94 2.22
CA LYS A 16 -4.29 21.40 0.97
C LYS A 16 -5.06 20.96 -0.29
N LYS A 17 -6.18 20.24 -0.12
CA LYS A 17 -7.10 19.81 -1.19
C LYS A 17 -6.44 18.93 -2.26
N PHE A 18 -5.53 18.04 -1.86
CA PHE A 18 -5.01 17.00 -2.75
C PHE A 18 -6.15 16.08 -3.19
N ASP A 19 -6.09 15.58 -4.43
CA ASP A 19 -7.12 14.67 -4.94
C ASP A 19 -7.02 13.26 -4.36
N ALA A 20 -5.80 12.79 -4.15
CA ALA A 20 -5.53 11.49 -3.56
C ALA A 20 -4.20 11.50 -2.78
N VAL A 21 -4.08 10.55 -1.85
CA VAL A 21 -2.87 10.27 -1.08
C VAL A 21 -2.63 8.76 -1.03
N VAL A 22 -1.37 8.35 -1.13
CA VAL A 22 -0.95 6.95 -1.08
C VAL A 22 -0.24 6.68 0.24
N LEU A 23 -0.68 5.65 0.96
CA LEU A 23 0.04 5.17 2.15
C LEU A 23 1.35 4.48 1.75
N GLY A 24 2.42 4.70 2.51
CA GLY A 24 3.77 4.23 2.14
C GLY A 24 4.12 2.79 2.54
N CYS A 25 3.17 1.98 2.99
CA CYS A 25 3.47 0.67 3.58
C CYS A 25 2.51 -0.42 3.09
N PHE A 26 3.05 -1.60 2.72
CA PHE A 26 2.29 -2.66 2.08
C PHE A 26 1.22 -3.34 2.93
N TYR A 27 1.29 -3.32 4.26
CA TYR A 27 0.23 -3.92 5.08
C TYR A 27 -0.84 -2.90 5.53
N ASP A 28 -0.83 -1.73 4.89
CA ASP A 28 -1.84 -0.68 5.02
C ASP A 28 -2.13 -0.31 6.49
N PRO A 29 -1.12 0.19 7.23
CA PRO A 29 -1.34 0.68 8.59
C PRO A 29 -2.29 1.87 8.57
N VAL A 30 -3.19 1.93 9.56
CA VAL A 30 -4.08 3.06 9.84
C VAL A 30 -4.94 3.53 8.65
N LEU A 31 -5.26 2.65 7.69
CA LEU A 31 -6.02 3.04 6.50
C LEU A 31 -7.43 3.53 6.82
N VAL A 32 -8.10 2.91 7.79
CA VAL A 32 -9.48 3.26 8.15
C VAL A 32 -9.49 4.65 8.80
N GLU A 33 -8.60 4.87 9.76
CA GLU A 33 -8.42 6.12 10.48
C GLU A 33 -7.96 7.24 9.53
N ALA A 34 -7.05 6.93 8.60
CA ALA A 34 -6.66 7.88 7.55
C ALA A 34 -7.85 8.26 6.64
N ARG A 35 -8.76 7.33 6.36
CA ARG A 35 -9.97 7.67 5.59
C ARG A 35 -10.87 8.61 6.37
N GLU A 36 -11.06 8.42 7.68
CA GLU A 36 -11.88 9.32 8.51
C GLU A 36 -11.42 10.78 8.42
N ILE A 37 -10.12 11.06 8.55
CA ILE A 37 -9.61 12.44 8.58
C ILE A 37 -9.25 13.05 7.22
N SER A 38 -9.51 12.34 6.11
CA SER A 38 -9.06 12.73 4.76
C SER A 38 -9.95 13.76 4.04
N GLY A 39 -11.04 14.24 4.66
CA GLY A 39 -11.94 15.22 4.05
C GLY A 39 -12.54 14.73 2.72
N GLU A 40 -12.11 15.28 1.59
CA GLU A 40 -12.49 14.76 0.27
C GLU A 40 -11.37 14.00 -0.45
N THR A 41 -10.14 14.05 0.08
CA THR A 41 -8.96 13.40 -0.51
C THR A 41 -9.12 11.88 -0.45
N VAL A 42 -8.89 11.19 -1.56
CA VAL A 42 -8.97 9.73 -1.58
C VAL A 42 -7.72 9.11 -0.98
N VAL A 43 -7.87 8.24 0.01
CA VAL A 43 -6.74 7.48 0.61
C VAL A 43 -6.62 6.11 -0.03
N VAL A 44 -5.49 5.86 -0.68
CA VAL A 44 -5.13 4.62 -1.37
C VAL A 44 -4.03 3.89 -0.63
N ALA A 45 -4.14 2.57 -0.57
CA ALA A 45 -3.26 1.72 0.20
C ALA A 45 -2.59 0.66 -0.69
N PRO A 46 -1.27 0.42 -0.58
CA PRO A 46 -0.56 -0.47 -1.49
C PRO A 46 -1.02 -1.93 -1.47
N CYS A 47 -1.39 -2.52 -0.31
CA CYS A 47 -1.91 -3.90 -0.30
C CYS A 47 -3.19 -3.97 -1.12
N GLN A 48 -4.16 -3.12 -0.76
CA GLN A 48 -5.47 -3.10 -1.40
C GLN A 48 -5.34 -2.91 -2.91
N ALA A 49 -4.60 -1.89 -3.34
CA ALA A 49 -4.39 -1.59 -4.76
C ALA A 49 -3.68 -2.74 -5.51
N SER A 50 -2.70 -3.39 -4.89
CA SER A 50 -1.99 -4.51 -5.52
C SER A 50 -2.91 -5.70 -5.76
N PHE A 51 -3.79 -6.01 -4.80
CA PHE A 51 -4.74 -7.11 -4.95
C PHE A 51 -5.89 -6.78 -5.91
N GLU A 52 -6.34 -5.52 -5.98
CA GLU A 52 -7.30 -5.08 -7.00
C GLU A 52 -6.73 -5.27 -8.42
N VAL A 53 -5.45 -4.93 -8.64
CA VAL A 53 -4.76 -5.18 -9.91
C VAL A 53 -4.62 -6.68 -10.16
N ALA A 54 -4.11 -7.43 -9.18
CA ALA A 54 -3.90 -8.87 -9.29
C ALA A 54 -5.18 -9.66 -9.60
N ALA A 55 -6.32 -9.27 -9.01
CA ALA A 55 -7.61 -9.90 -9.24
C ALA A 55 -8.07 -9.87 -10.71
N ASN A 56 -7.55 -8.93 -11.51
CA ASN A 56 -7.84 -8.84 -12.94
C ASN A 56 -6.88 -9.66 -13.81
N LEU A 57 -5.78 -10.17 -13.23
CA LEU A 57 -4.67 -10.78 -13.98
C LEU A 57 -4.50 -12.28 -13.68
N ALA A 58 -4.90 -12.75 -12.49
CA ALA A 58 -4.60 -14.09 -12.01
C ALA A 58 -5.69 -14.61 -11.06
N GLN A 59 -5.91 -15.92 -11.04
CA GLN A 59 -6.75 -16.60 -10.05
C GLN A 59 -6.03 -16.84 -8.73
N LYS A 60 -4.70 -16.98 -8.79
CA LYS A 60 -3.83 -17.20 -7.63
C LYS A 60 -2.59 -16.33 -7.69
N VAL A 61 -2.28 -15.66 -6.59
CA VAL A 61 -1.09 -14.81 -6.46
C VAL A 61 -0.34 -15.08 -5.18
N SER A 62 0.98 -14.92 -5.23
CA SER A 62 1.82 -14.96 -4.04
C SER A 62 2.48 -13.62 -3.77
N VAL A 63 2.66 -13.29 -2.50
CA VAL A 63 3.31 -12.06 -2.07
C VAL A 63 4.75 -12.37 -1.69
N ILE A 64 5.71 -11.68 -2.30
CA ILE A 64 7.11 -11.69 -1.85
C ILE A 64 7.23 -10.70 -0.70
N VAL A 65 7.77 -11.12 0.45
CA VAL A 65 7.86 -10.27 1.64
C VAL A 65 9.28 -10.30 2.22
N GLY A 66 9.72 -9.23 2.88
CA GLY A 66 11.07 -9.23 3.49
C GLY A 66 11.20 -10.20 4.66
N ARG A 67 10.32 -10.13 5.66
CA ARG A 67 10.40 -10.96 6.88
C ARG A 67 9.13 -11.77 7.14
N ARG A 68 9.30 -12.99 7.64
CA ARG A 68 8.20 -13.89 8.05
C ARG A 68 7.25 -13.25 9.06
N LYS A 69 7.74 -12.36 9.93
CA LYS A 69 6.91 -11.68 10.94
C LYS A 69 5.78 -10.82 10.36
N TRP A 70 5.88 -10.41 9.10
CA TRP A 70 4.85 -9.60 8.44
C TRP A 70 3.73 -10.43 7.82
N VAL A 71 3.97 -11.72 7.59
CA VAL A 71 3.03 -12.64 6.90
C VAL A 71 1.65 -12.67 7.57
N PRO A 72 1.51 -12.89 8.90
CA PRO A 72 0.18 -12.98 9.51
C PRO A 72 -0.63 -11.69 9.34
N ARG A 73 0.04 -10.53 9.36
CA ARG A 73 -0.60 -9.23 9.19
C ARG A 73 -1.05 -9.00 7.75
N ILE A 74 -0.21 -9.37 6.78
CA ILE A 74 -0.56 -9.28 5.35
C ILE A 74 -1.75 -10.20 5.07
N GLU A 75 -1.72 -11.45 5.52
CA GLU A 75 -2.82 -12.40 5.34
C GLU A 75 -4.14 -11.91 5.96
N SER A 76 -4.10 -11.34 7.17
CA SER A 76 -5.29 -10.72 7.78
C SER A 76 -5.85 -9.61 6.91
N ARG A 77 -4.97 -8.71 6.45
CA ARG A 77 -5.36 -7.55 5.66
C ARG A 77 -5.98 -7.93 4.31
N VAL A 78 -5.39 -8.91 3.64
CA VAL A 78 -5.91 -9.41 2.36
C VAL A 78 -7.28 -10.08 2.53
N ARG A 79 -7.50 -10.80 3.64
CA ARG A 79 -8.82 -11.35 3.99
C ARG A 79 -9.84 -10.25 4.28
N GLU A 80 -9.46 -9.22 5.04
CA GLU A 80 -10.31 -8.05 5.34
C GLU A 80 -10.76 -7.33 4.06
N TYR A 81 -9.93 -7.32 3.02
CA TYR A 81 -10.27 -6.76 1.70
C TYR A 81 -11.04 -7.71 0.78
N GLY A 82 -11.41 -8.92 1.24
CA GLY A 82 -12.14 -9.89 0.43
C GLY A 82 -11.29 -10.64 -0.60
N HIS A 83 -9.98 -10.40 -0.63
CA HIS A 83 -9.04 -11.02 -1.58
C HIS A 83 -8.37 -12.29 -1.03
N GLY A 84 -8.76 -12.77 0.15
CA GLY A 84 -8.15 -13.93 0.80
C GLY A 84 -8.11 -15.20 -0.06
N HIS A 85 -9.09 -15.36 -0.97
CA HIS A 85 -9.14 -16.50 -1.89
C HIS A 85 -8.09 -16.42 -3.01
N LEU A 86 -7.60 -15.22 -3.36
CA LEU A 86 -6.57 -15.02 -4.38
C LEU A 86 -5.17 -15.35 -3.85
N LEU A 87 -4.93 -15.20 -2.54
CA LEU A 87 -3.62 -15.40 -1.94
C LEU A 87 -3.26 -16.89 -1.87
N ALA A 88 -2.28 -17.32 -2.65
CA ALA A 88 -1.70 -18.65 -2.61
C ALA A 88 -0.70 -18.79 -1.45
N SER A 89 0.24 -17.85 -1.32
CA SER A 89 1.23 -17.85 -0.24
C SER A 89 1.87 -16.48 -0.02
N CYS A 90 2.54 -16.30 1.12
CA CYS A 90 3.51 -15.24 1.32
C CYS A 90 4.92 -15.84 1.50
N ARG A 91 5.89 -15.43 0.68
CA ARG A 91 7.26 -15.98 0.71
C ARG A 91 8.28 -14.96 1.20
N ALA A 92 8.95 -15.31 2.30
CA ALA A 92 9.88 -14.41 2.99
C ALA A 92 11.31 -14.51 2.46
N LEU A 93 11.94 -13.36 2.15
CA LEU A 93 13.35 -13.27 1.71
C LEU A 93 14.36 -13.29 2.87
N GLN A 94 13.88 -13.16 4.10
CA GLN A 94 14.68 -12.94 5.32
C GLN A 94 15.56 -11.68 5.24
N LEU A 95 14.99 -10.59 4.73
CA LEU A 95 15.63 -9.28 4.61
C LEU A 95 14.90 -8.22 5.45
N GLY A 96 15.64 -7.27 6.02
CA GLY A 96 15.11 -6.02 6.54
C GLY A 96 14.67 -5.05 5.46
N VAL A 97 13.87 -4.07 5.87
CA VAL A 97 13.39 -3.01 4.97
C VAL A 97 14.57 -2.24 4.35
N GLU A 98 15.58 -1.92 5.16
CA GLU A 98 16.79 -1.22 4.73
C GLU A 98 17.76 -2.05 3.85
N ASP A 99 17.54 -3.36 3.76
CA ASP A 99 18.44 -4.26 3.03
C ASP A 99 18.09 -4.33 1.53
N PHE A 100 16.81 -4.15 1.18
CA PHE A 100 16.29 -4.33 -0.19
C PHE A 100 17.04 -3.51 -1.26
N GLN A 101 17.44 -2.29 -0.91
CA GLN A 101 18.10 -1.36 -1.84
C GLN A 101 19.63 -1.30 -1.62
N ARG A 102 20.15 -1.95 -0.57
CA ARG A 102 21.59 -1.95 -0.24
C ARG A 102 22.38 -2.84 -1.19
N ASP A 103 21.88 -4.06 -1.40
CA ASP A 103 22.43 -5.01 -2.37
C ASP A 103 21.29 -5.48 -3.27
N ARG A 104 21.15 -4.79 -4.40
CA ARG A 104 20.06 -5.03 -5.35
C ARG A 104 20.21 -6.38 -6.05
N GLU A 105 21.43 -6.84 -6.29
CA GLU A 105 21.67 -8.11 -6.99
C GLU A 105 21.30 -9.30 -6.10
N GLU A 106 21.76 -9.30 -4.85
CA GLU A 106 21.40 -10.35 -3.88
C GLU A 106 19.89 -10.33 -3.59
N THR A 107 19.29 -9.15 -3.48
CA THR A 107 17.84 -9.00 -3.31
C THR A 107 17.08 -9.61 -4.49
N ALA A 108 17.44 -9.25 -5.73
CA ALA A 108 16.82 -9.79 -6.93
C ALA A 108 16.99 -11.31 -7.02
N ARG A 109 18.18 -11.84 -6.69
CA ARG A 109 18.45 -13.28 -6.66
C ARG A 109 17.49 -14.01 -5.73
N ARG A 110 17.32 -13.52 -4.49
CA ARG A 110 16.38 -14.10 -3.51
C ARG A 110 14.92 -13.97 -3.94
N MET A 111 14.54 -12.84 -4.53
CA MET A 111 13.19 -12.63 -5.06
C MET A 111 12.86 -13.60 -6.19
N ILE A 112 13.79 -13.81 -7.13
CA ILE A 112 13.63 -14.77 -8.23
C ILE A 112 13.53 -16.19 -7.66
N GLU A 113 14.38 -16.55 -6.69
CA GLU A 113 14.33 -17.86 -6.04
C GLU A 113 12.97 -18.11 -5.37
N GLN A 114 12.50 -17.17 -4.54
CA GLN A 114 11.20 -17.31 -3.88
C GLN A 114 10.03 -17.20 -4.86
N GLY A 115 10.13 -16.36 -5.89
CA GLY A 115 9.14 -16.22 -6.95
C GLY A 115 8.95 -17.51 -7.73
N ARG A 116 10.05 -18.16 -8.15
CA ARG A 116 9.99 -19.47 -8.79
C ARG A 116 9.29 -20.51 -7.91
N ARG A 117 9.64 -20.55 -6.62
CA ARG A 117 9.00 -21.47 -5.68
C ARG A 117 7.52 -21.15 -5.44
N ALA A 118 7.12 -19.88 -5.44
CA ALA A 118 5.70 -19.52 -5.37
C ALA A 118 4.91 -20.03 -6.57
N ILE A 119 5.50 -19.96 -7.77
CA ILE A 119 4.89 -20.46 -9.00
C ILE A 119 4.81 -22.00 -8.97
N GLU A 120 5.94 -22.67 -8.70
CA GLU A 120 6.07 -24.13 -8.81
C GLU A 120 5.43 -24.90 -7.64
N GLU A 121 5.55 -24.39 -6.41
CA GLU A 121 5.10 -25.10 -5.20
C GLU A 121 3.70 -24.66 -4.75
N ASP A 122 3.33 -23.39 -4.96
CA ASP A 122 2.07 -22.82 -4.42
C ASP A 122 1.01 -22.55 -5.49
N GLY A 123 1.37 -22.66 -6.77
CA GLY A 123 0.46 -22.41 -7.90
C GLY A 123 0.18 -20.93 -8.14
N ALA A 124 1.13 -20.03 -7.82
CA ALA A 124 0.99 -18.61 -8.14
C ALA A 124 1.07 -18.36 -9.65
N GLU A 125 0.08 -17.65 -10.19
CA GLU A 125 0.02 -17.22 -11.59
C GLU A 125 0.53 -15.77 -11.77
N ALA A 126 0.66 -15.02 -10.68
CA ALA A 126 1.32 -13.72 -10.61
C ALA A 126 1.93 -13.50 -9.22
N LEU A 127 2.87 -12.54 -9.13
CA LEU A 127 3.55 -12.18 -7.89
C LEU A 127 3.26 -10.74 -7.50
N ILE A 128 3.15 -10.46 -6.21
CA ILE A 128 3.06 -9.10 -5.66
C ILE A 128 4.31 -8.82 -4.85
N LEU A 129 4.94 -7.67 -5.09
CA LEU A 129 6.03 -7.15 -4.27
C LEU A 129 5.45 -6.55 -2.98
N GLY A 130 5.56 -7.29 -1.88
CA GLY A 130 4.96 -7.06 -0.57
C GLY A 130 5.66 -6.03 0.31
N CYS A 131 6.56 -5.22 -0.23
CA CYS A 131 7.09 -4.03 0.41
C CYS A 131 7.30 -2.91 -0.61
N THR A 132 6.97 -1.67 -0.23
CA THR A 132 7.14 -0.49 -1.09
C THR A 132 8.60 -0.19 -1.43
N LEU A 133 9.57 -0.70 -0.65
CA LEU A 133 11.00 -0.63 -0.97
C LEU A 133 11.47 -1.71 -1.94
N GLU A 134 10.61 -2.64 -2.36
CA GLU A 134 10.89 -3.58 -3.45
C GLU A 134 10.61 -2.92 -4.82
N PHE A 135 10.37 -1.61 -4.86
CA PHE A 135 10.07 -0.90 -6.10
C PHE A 135 11.17 -1.08 -7.15
N GLY A 136 10.76 -1.24 -8.40
CA GLY A 136 11.65 -1.35 -9.55
C GLY A 136 12.28 -2.72 -9.77
N PHE A 137 12.05 -3.72 -8.91
CA PHE A 137 12.47 -5.10 -9.16
C PHE A 137 11.53 -5.84 -10.13
N TYR A 138 10.28 -5.37 -10.30
CA TYR A 138 9.24 -6.09 -11.02
C TYR A 138 9.61 -6.48 -12.46
N ARG A 139 10.29 -5.61 -13.22
CA ARG A 139 10.65 -5.88 -14.62
C ARG A 139 11.57 -7.09 -14.71
N GLN A 140 12.65 -7.08 -13.94
CA GLN A 140 13.63 -8.17 -13.92
C GLN A 140 12.98 -9.49 -13.50
N LEU A 141 12.16 -9.48 -12.44
CA LEU A 141 11.47 -10.69 -11.99
C LEU A 141 10.48 -11.19 -13.04
N GLN A 142 9.71 -10.28 -13.66
CA GLN A 142 8.75 -10.63 -14.70
C GLN A 142 9.43 -11.25 -15.92
N ASP A 143 10.54 -10.67 -16.37
CA ASP A 143 11.31 -11.19 -17.52
C ASP A 143 11.89 -12.58 -17.22
N VAL A 144 12.35 -12.82 -15.99
CA VAL A 144 12.97 -14.11 -15.60
C VAL A 144 11.94 -15.19 -15.28
N LEU A 145 10.83 -14.83 -14.64
CA LEU A 145 9.82 -15.78 -14.13
C LEU A 145 8.68 -16.03 -15.11
N GLY A 146 8.48 -15.16 -16.10
CA GLY A 146 7.47 -15.33 -17.14
C GLY A 146 6.01 -15.14 -16.68
N VAL A 147 5.81 -14.57 -15.49
CA VAL A 147 4.48 -14.26 -14.93
C VAL A 147 4.40 -12.78 -14.55
N PRO A 148 3.21 -12.16 -14.50
CA PRO A 148 3.07 -10.78 -14.05
C PRO A 148 3.65 -10.57 -12.65
N VAL A 149 4.40 -9.47 -12.48
CA VAL A 149 4.92 -9.05 -11.17
C VAL A 149 4.40 -7.66 -10.88
N ILE A 150 3.53 -7.56 -9.87
CA ILE A 150 2.90 -6.32 -9.44
C ILE A 150 3.81 -5.61 -8.44
N ASP A 151 4.34 -4.46 -8.86
CA ASP A 151 5.00 -3.50 -7.98
C ASP A 151 3.94 -2.74 -7.17
N SER A 152 3.97 -2.89 -5.84
CA SER A 152 2.93 -2.33 -4.98
C SER A 152 2.93 -0.80 -4.92
N ALA A 153 4.09 -0.15 -5.13
CA ALA A 153 4.14 1.30 -5.23
C ALA A 153 3.46 1.77 -6.52
N LEU A 154 3.80 1.17 -7.67
CA LEU A 154 3.18 1.50 -8.95
C LEU A 154 1.67 1.22 -8.96
N ALA A 155 1.25 0.07 -8.41
CA ALA A 155 -0.16 -0.28 -8.29
C ALA A 155 -0.92 0.78 -7.47
N ALA A 156 -0.36 1.22 -6.34
CA ALA A 156 -0.96 2.25 -5.50
C ALA A 156 -1.07 3.59 -6.23
N PHE A 157 -0.01 4.03 -6.92
CA PHE A 157 -0.04 5.30 -7.67
C PHE A 157 -1.04 5.25 -8.84
N LYS A 158 -1.09 4.16 -9.62
CA LYS A 158 -2.06 4.02 -10.71
C LYS A 158 -3.49 3.96 -10.20
N ARG A 159 -3.72 3.32 -9.05
CA ARG A 159 -5.04 3.34 -8.41
C ARG A 159 -5.40 4.74 -7.90
N ALA A 160 -4.45 5.48 -7.34
CA ALA A 160 -4.65 6.86 -6.91
C ALA A 160 -4.97 7.80 -8.07
N GLU A 161 -4.24 7.70 -9.19
CA GLU A 161 -4.54 8.46 -10.42
C GLU A 161 -5.98 8.21 -10.90
N ALA A 162 -6.37 6.92 -11.00
CA ALA A 162 -7.71 6.55 -11.45
C ALA A 162 -8.81 7.07 -10.49
N LEU A 163 -8.59 6.94 -9.17
CA LEU A 163 -9.57 7.40 -8.19
C LEU A 163 -9.65 8.93 -8.12
N ALA A 164 -8.52 9.63 -8.27
CA ALA A 164 -8.48 11.08 -8.39
C ALA A 164 -9.29 11.56 -9.60
N ASP A 165 -9.11 10.94 -10.78
CA ASP A 165 -9.91 11.24 -11.98
C ASP A 165 -11.41 11.05 -11.71
N THR A 166 -11.79 9.91 -11.12
CA THR A 166 -13.21 9.63 -10.84
C THR A 166 -13.81 10.56 -9.78
N ARG A 167 -13.02 10.98 -8.79
CA ARG A 167 -13.43 12.00 -7.81
C ARG A 167 -13.74 13.31 -8.50
N GLN A 168 -12.83 13.79 -9.35
CA GLN A 168 -12.99 15.07 -10.04
C GLN A 168 -14.13 15.05 -11.05
N ARG A 169 -14.31 13.96 -11.78
CA ARG A 169 -15.26 13.88 -12.90
C ARG A 169 -16.65 13.41 -12.49
N PHE A 170 -16.74 12.54 -11.50
CA PHE A 170 -18.00 11.90 -11.09
C PHE A 170 -18.39 12.17 -9.64
N GLY A 171 -17.56 12.91 -8.88
CA GLY A 171 -17.83 13.25 -7.49
C GLY A 171 -17.74 12.06 -6.53
N TRP A 172 -17.07 10.97 -6.94
CA TRP A 172 -16.86 9.80 -6.09
C TRP A 172 -15.80 10.08 -5.03
N LYS A 173 -16.24 10.65 -3.92
CA LYS A 173 -15.42 10.99 -2.75
C LYS A 173 -15.69 10.04 -1.59
N PRO A 174 -14.80 9.98 -0.58
CA PRO A 174 -15.05 9.18 0.62
C PRO A 174 -16.40 9.51 1.25
N SER A 175 -17.19 8.49 1.55
CA SER A 175 -18.49 8.64 2.23
C SER A 175 -18.29 9.00 3.70
N ARG A 176 -19.13 9.88 4.22
CA ARG A 176 -19.08 10.35 5.63
C ARG A 176 -20.31 9.91 6.44
N VAL A 177 -21.07 8.95 5.94
CA VAL A 177 -22.36 8.51 6.52
C VAL A 177 -22.18 7.44 7.62
N GLY A 178 -21.00 6.82 7.75
CA GLY A 178 -20.78 5.68 8.65
C GLY A 178 -19.31 5.47 8.95
N GLY A 179 -18.74 4.30 8.68
CA GLY A 179 -17.35 3.94 9.08
C GLY A 179 -16.19 4.74 8.48
N CYS A 180 -16.45 5.86 7.82
CA CYS A 180 -15.46 6.88 7.44
C CYS A 180 -15.91 8.28 7.89
N GLU A 181 -16.89 8.39 8.78
CA GLU A 181 -17.26 9.63 9.46
C GLU A 181 -16.06 10.11 10.29
N PRO A 182 -15.67 11.40 10.20
CA PRO A 182 -14.59 11.93 11.02
C PRO A 182 -15.04 12.03 12.49
N PRO A 183 -14.13 11.84 13.45
CA PRO A 183 -14.40 12.23 14.83
C PRO A 183 -14.79 13.72 14.93
N PRO A 184 -15.62 14.12 15.92
CA PRO A 184 -16.00 15.51 16.12
C PRO A 184 -14.79 16.44 16.24
N GLU A 185 -14.81 17.54 15.47
CA GLU A 185 -13.65 18.43 15.34
C GLU A 185 -13.27 19.09 16.67
N GLU A 186 -14.24 19.78 17.31
CA GLU A 186 -13.99 20.55 18.53
C GLU A 186 -13.81 19.67 19.77
N GLU A 187 -14.61 18.62 19.90
CA GLU A 187 -14.67 17.79 21.10
C GLU A 187 -13.53 16.75 21.16
N GLU A 188 -13.11 16.23 20.00
CA GLU A 188 -12.12 15.15 19.94
C GLU A 188 -10.84 15.57 19.23
N LEU A 189 -10.91 15.93 17.95
CA LEU A 189 -9.72 16.12 17.12
C LEU A 189 -8.79 17.22 17.65
N LEU A 190 -9.35 18.37 18.06
CA LEU A 190 -8.58 19.46 18.68
C LEU A 190 -8.11 19.08 20.09
N ALA A 191 -8.91 18.37 20.86
CA ALA A 191 -8.58 17.95 22.22
C ALA A 191 -7.40 16.98 22.28
N TRP A 192 -7.23 16.12 21.27
CA TRP A 192 -6.11 15.19 21.18
C TRP A 192 -4.76 15.85 20.93
N LYS A 193 -4.73 17.11 20.47
CA LYS A 193 -3.49 17.85 20.13
C LYS A 193 -2.58 17.07 19.18
N VAL A 194 -3.18 16.26 18.32
CA VAL A 194 -2.45 15.45 17.33
C VAL A 194 -2.13 16.26 16.08
N PHE A 195 -2.88 17.31 15.76
CA PHE A 195 -2.81 17.99 14.46
C PHE A 195 -2.25 19.41 14.51
N ASP A 196 -1.15 19.60 15.25
CA ASP A 196 -0.45 20.88 15.26
C ASP A 196 0.04 21.24 13.84
N PRO A 197 -0.33 22.42 13.29
CA PRO A 197 0.10 22.84 11.95
C PRO A 197 1.62 22.88 11.76
N ASP A 198 2.37 23.08 12.85
CA ASP A 198 3.84 23.19 12.82
C ASP A 198 4.55 21.81 12.83
N ASP A 199 3.82 20.73 13.12
CA ASP A 199 4.40 19.40 13.38
C ASP A 199 4.69 18.58 12.11
N VAL A 200 4.01 18.83 11.00
CA VAL A 200 4.17 18.01 9.78
C VAL A 200 3.99 18.83 8.50
N PRO A 201 5.07 19.34 7.89
CA PRO A 201 5.02 19.68 6.48
C PRO A 201 4.89 18.37 5.69
N VAL A 202 3.81 18.19 4.91
CA VAL A 202 3.96 17.45 3.64
C VAL A 202 5.17 18.09 2.98
N ALA A 203 6.28 17.35 2.91
CA ALA A 203 7.55 17.87 2.44
C ALA A 203 7.29 18.65 1.15
N SER A 204 7.60 19.95 1.18
CA SER A 204 7.58 20.82 0.01
C SER A 204 8.23 20.05 -1.15
N PRO A 205 7.59 20.00 -2.33
CA PRO A 205 8.00 19.11 -3.40
C PRO A 205 9.47 19.39 -3.72
N PHE A 206 10.33 18.37 -3.55
CA PHE A 206 11.73 18.37 -3.97
C PHE A 206 12.54 19.60 -3.51
N HIS A 207 13.18 19.52 -2.34
CA HIS A 207 14.45 20.23 -2.20
C HIS A 207 15.49 19.38 -2.95
N ALA A 208 15.97 19.94 -4.06
CA ALA A 208 17.02 19.40 -4.91
C ALA A 208 18.34 19.18 -4.16
#